data_AF-A0A1S8A4V0-F1
#
_entry.id   AF-A0A1S8A4V0-F1
#
_cell.length_a   1.000
_cell.length_b   1.000
_cell.length_c   1.000
_cell.angle_alpha   90.00
_cell.angle_beta   90.00
_cell.angle_gamma   90.00
#
_symmetry.space_group_name_H-M   'P 1'
#
loop_
_entity.id
_entity.type
_entity.pdbx_description
1 polymer ?
#
loop_
_entity_poly.entity_id
_entity_poly.type
_entity_poly.pdbx_seq_one_letter_code
_entity_poly.pdbx_strand_id
1 'polypeptide(L)'
;MLKSLVSAALVAGVSAHQNFHQFWVNGVSPGYEVGIRMPPSNSPVTDVTSNDMACNVGGSSGAGVSTVAAKAGDTIKVQWDSSTHQGPITHMLYGPVGSAASASGVGAGWFKVDEQNYVDGKWANEIMMAADMTHTFKLPASLKSGEYLLRSEMLALHGSQTLGGAQFYIGCAQLSITGPGGSCSPQISLPGAYKADDPNIYIPNFYYGLDPTTYKAPGGDVATCS
;
A
#
# COMPACT_ATOMS: atom_id res chain seq x y z
N MET A 1 11.79 -3.63 -57.16
CA MET A 1 11.55 -2.71 -56.04
C MET A 1 10.56 -3.38 -55.09
N LEU A 2 11.01 -3.89 -53.94
CA LEU A 2 10.10 -4.34 -52.88
C LEU A 2 10.73 -3.92 -51.54
N LYS A 3 10.27 -2.79 -51.01
CA LYS A 3 10.70 -2.28 -49.70
C LYS A 3 9.93 -3.07 -48.64
N SER A 4 10.59 -4.00 -47.95
CA SER A 4 10.02 -4.65 -46.78
C SER A 4 9.98 -3.65 -45.63
N LEU A 5 8.76 -3.29 -45.21
CA LEU A 5 8.51 -2.58 -43.96
C LEU A 5 8.64 -3.58 -42.81
N VAL A 6 9.68 -3.45 -42.01
CA VAL A 6 9.81 -4.16 -40.73
C VAL A 6 9.02 -3.36 -39.70
N SER A 7 7.82 -3.83 -39.34
CA SER A 7 7.09 -3.33 -38.17
C SER A 7 7.73 -3.91 -36.91
N ALA A 8 8.41 -3.09 -36.12
CA ALA A 8 8.83 -3.44 -34.78
C ALA A 8 7.60 -3.42 -33.86
N ALA A 9 7.11 -4.59 -33.46
CA ALA A 9 6.12 -4.71 -32.41
C ALA A 9 6.83 -4.47 -31.06
N LEU A 10 6.54 -3.33 -30.42
CA LEU A 10 6.87 -3.12 -29.01
C LEU A 10 5.98 -4.05 -28.18
N VAL A 11 6.56 -5.15 -27.71
CA VAL A 11 5.91 -5.98 -26.69
C VAL A 11 6.03 -5.22 -25.38
N ALA A 12 4.95 -4.56 -24.95
CA ALA A 12 4.86 -4.05 -23.59
C ALA A 12 4.86 -5.26 -22.64
N GLY A 13 5.97 -5.48 -21.95
CA GLY A 13 6.02 -6.44 -20.86
C GLY A 13 5.15 -5.93 -19.72
N VAL A 14 3.95 -6.48 -19.58
CA VAL A 14 3.12 -6.21 -18.40
C VAL A 14 3.70 -7.02 -17.25
N SER A 15 4.48 -6.36 -16.40
CA SER A 15 4.84 -6.93 -15.09
C SER A 15 3.58 -7.02 -14.25
N ALA A 16 3.36 -8.14 -13.56
CA ALA A 16 2.28 -8.26 -12.60
C ALA A 16 2.74 -7.94 -11.16
N HIS A 17 4.05 -7.97 -10.94
CA HIS A 17 4.72 -7.57 -9.70
C HIS A 17 4.96 -6.05 -9.70
N GLN A 18 4.71 -5.40 -8.56
CA GLN A 18 4.56 -3.95 -8.48
C GLN A 18 5.24 -3.33 -7.26
N ASN A 19 5.76 -2.12 -7.43
CA ASN A 19 6.21 -1.25 -6.35
C ASN A 19 5.39 0.04 -6.29
N PHE A 20 5.26 0.57 -5.08
CA PHE A 20 4.84 1.95 -4.84
C PHE A 20 6.01 2.87 -5.15
N HIS A 21 5.90 3.67 -6.19
CA HIS A 21 7.05 4.42 -6.71
C HIS A 21 6.86 5.94 -6.68
N GLN A 22 5.65 6.46 -6.46
CA GLN A 22 5.45 7.92 -6.37
C GLN A 22 4.18 8.31 -5.63
N PHE A 23 4.19 9.45 -4.95
CA PHE A 23 2.99 10.03 -4.35
C PHE A 23 2.94 11.55 -4.46
N TRP A 24 1.77 12.12 -4.16
CA TRP A 24 1.53 13.55 -4.12
C TRP A 24 0.82 13.92 -2.82
N VAL A 25 1.16 15.10 -2.30
CA VAL A 25 0.42 15.79 -1.24
C VAL A 25 -0.26 17.00 -1.89
N ASN A 26 -1.59 17.04 -1.91
CA ASN A 26 -2.39 18.07 -2.57
C ASN A 26 -1.93 18.38 -4.01
N GLY A 27 -1.58 17.34 -4.77
CA GLY A 27 -1.14 17.48 -6.17
C GLY A 27 0.33 17.87 -6.37
N VAL A 28 1.13 17.99 -5.30
CA VAL A 28 2.58 18.21 -5.38
C VAL A 28 3.34 16.92 -5.05
N SER A 29 4.20 16.46 -5.94
CA SER A 29 5.04 15.27 -5.75
C SER A 29 6.47 15.66 -5.35
N PRO A 30 7.12 14.93 -4.43
CA PRO A 30 8.54 15.11 -4.13
C PRO A 30 9.46 14.54 -5.23
N GLY A 31 8.92 13.81 -6.21
CA GLY A 31 9.66 13.12 -7.27
C GLY A 31 9.45 11.60 -7.26
N TYR A 32 9.86 10.94 -8.33
CA TYR A 32 9.87 9.47 -8.43
C TYR A 32 10.80 8.87 -7.37
N GLU A 33 10.29 7.91 -6.59
CA GLU A 33 10.94 7.21 -5.46
C GLU A 33 11.39 8.12 -4.29
N VAL A 34 11.11 9.42 -4.36
CA VAL A 34 11.50 10.37 -3.31
C VAL A 34 10.56 10.26 -2.12
N GLY A 35 11.16 10.08 -0.93
CA GLY A 35 10.43 9.98 0.32
C GLY A 35 9.78 8.61 0.57
N ILE A 36 10.09 7.62 -0.26
CA ILE A 36 9.64 6.22 -0.16
C ILE A 36 10.84 5.33 0.16
N ARG A 37 10.65 4.38 1.07
CA ARG A 37 11.63 3.31 1.33
C ARG A 37 11.48 2.24 0.26
N MET A 38 12.26 2.36 -0.81
CA MET A 38 12.17 1.44 -1.94
C MET A 38 12.73 0.06 -1.58
N PRO A 39 11.99 -1.03 -1.84
CA PRO A 39 12.50 -2.39 -1.66
C PRO A 39 13.56 -2.72 -2.74
N PRO A 40 14.42 -3.72 -2.51
CA PRO A 40 15.47 -4.10 -3.47
C PRO A 40 14.93 -4.79 -4.74
N SER A 41 13.67 -5.20 -4.74
CA SER A 41 12.99 -5.80 -5.90
C SER A 41 11.49 -5.57 -5.80
N ASN A 42 10.74 -5.90 -6.84
CA ASN A 42 9.27 -5.94 -6.82
C ASN A 42 8.71 -7.30 -6.35
N SER A 43 9.51 -8.14 -5.68
CA SER A 43 9.01 -9.40 -5.11
C SER A 43 8.04 -9.11 -3.95
N PRO A 44 6.95 -9.89 -3.81
CA PRO A 44 6.03 -9.71 -2.69
C PRO A 44 6.62 -10.24 -1.39
N VAL A 45 6.14 -9.69 -0.27
CA VAL A 45 6.22 -10.35 1.03
C VAL A 45 5.08 -11.36 1.12
N THR A 46 5.35 -12.58 1.57
CA THR A 46 4.32 -13.64 1.74
C THR A 46 4.23 -14.15 3.17
N ASP A 47 5.32 -14.09 3.93
CA ASP A 47 5.35 -14.44 5.35
C ASP A 47 4.78 -13.30 6.20
N VAL A 48 3.52 -13.44 6.61
CA VAL A 48 2.80 -12.47 7.45
C VAL A 48 3.39 -12.31 8.85
N THR A 49 4.30 -13.19 9.26
CA THR A 49 5.00 -13.12 10.56
C THR A 49 6.33 -12.37 10.48
N SER A 50 6.83 -12.09 9.27
CA SER A 50 8.08 -11.35 9.07
C SER A 50 7.95 -9.88 9.46
N ASN A 51 9.03 -9.29 9.94
CA ASN A 51 9.15 -7.84 10.13
C ASN A 51 8.99 -7.05 8.82
N ASP A 52 9.23 -7.70 7.67
CA ASP A 52 9.04 -7.10 6.35
C ASP A 52 7.57 -6.74 6.09
N MET A 53 6.61 -7.28 6.85
CA MET A 53 5.22 -6.88 6.74
C MET A 53 4.93 -5.43 7.11
N ALA A 54 5.81 -4.81 7.91
CA ALA A 54 5.67 -3.41 8.28
C ALA A 54 5.94 -2.50 7.07
N CYS A 55 7.14 -2.58 6.48
CA CYS A 55 7.61 -1.65 5.45
C CYS A 55 8.39 -2.30 4.29
N ASN A 56 8.17 -3.59 4.03
CA ASN A 56 8.88 -4.40 3.04
C ASN A 56 10.35 -4.67 3.40
N VAL A 57 11.00 -5.53 2.61
CA VAL A 57 12.41 -5.91 2.75
C VAL A 57 13.31 -4.68 2.69
N GLY A 58 14.15 -4.50 3.71
CA GLY A 58 15.03 -3.33 3.84
C GLY A 58 14.34 -2.06 4.33
N GLY A 59 13.02 -2.09 4.53
CA GLY A 59 12.23 -0.94 4.95
C GLY A 59 12.22 -0.66 6.45
N SER A 60 12.99 -1.39 7.27
CA SER A 60 13.08 -1.17 8.72
C SER A 60 13.90 0.08 9.10
N SER A 61 14.55 0.72 8.13
CA SER A 61 15.23 2.00 8.27
C SER A 61 14.88 2.88 7.09
N GLY A 62 14.72 4.18 7.32
CA GLY A 62 14.56 5.19 6.27
C GLY A 62 15.69 6.20 6.26
N ALA A 63 16.86 5.83 6.78
CA ALA A 63 18.04 6.66 6.71
C ALA A 63 18.37 7.00 5.25
N GLY A 64 18.53 8.29 4.94
CA GLY A 64 18.76 8.76 3.57
C GLY A 64 17.49 8.93 2.73
N VAL A 65 16.32 8.56 3.25
CA VAL A 65 15.01 8.84 2.62
C VAL A 65 14.50 10.17 3.14
N SER A 66 14.01 11.03 2.24
CA SER A 66 13.45 12.34 2.60
C SER A 66 12.15 12.19 3.41
N THR A 67 11.91 13.11 4.34
CA THR A 67 10.60 13.24 5.01
C THR A 67 9.80 14.35 4.31
N VAL A 68 8.59 14.03 3.85
CA VAL A 68 7.77 14.93 3.03
C VAL A 68 6.72 15.63 3.89
N ALA A 69 6.62 16.95 3.76
CA ALA A 69 5.66 17.73 4.54
C ALA A 69 4.21 17.47 4.09
N ALA A 70 3.32 17.31 5.07
CA ALA A 70 1.88 17.20 4.86
C ALA A 70 1.10 17.80 6.03
N LYS A 71 -0.21 17.94 5.88
CA LYS A 71 -1.12 18.39 6.93
C LYS A 71 -2.24 17.40 7.15
N ALA A 72 -2.76 17.35 8.36
CA ALA A 72 -4.01 16.64 8.65
C ALA A 72 -5.12 17.14 7.69
N GLY A 73 -5.85 16.22 7.06
CA GLY A 73 -6.87 16.54 6.06
C GLY A 73 -6.37 16.70 4.62
N ASP A 74 -5.05 16.72 4.39
CA ASP A 74 -4.50 16.78 3.03
C ASP A 74 -4.89 15.54 2.22
N THR A 75 -5.04 15.76 0.91
CA THR A 75 -5.25 14.69 -0.05
C THR A 75 -3.91 14.05 -0.42
N ILE A 76 -3.82 12.74 -0.28
CA ILE A 76 -2.71 11.92 -0.74
C ILE A 76 -3.14 11.19 -2.00
N LYS A 77 -2.30 11.25 -3.03
CA LYS A 77 -2.40 10.36 -4.19
C LYS A 77 -1.17 9.47 -4.23
N VAL A 78 -1.35 8.16 -4.36
CA VAL A 78 -0.26 7.20 -4.57
C VAL A 78 -0.27 6.71 -6.02
N GLN A 79 0.88 6.30 -6.53
CA GLN A 79 1.05 5.64 -7.81
C GLN A 79 1.91 4.40 -7.67
N TRP A 80 1.41 3.32 -8.26
CA TRP A 80 2.03 2.00 -8.27
C TRP A 80 2.43 1.61 -9.69
N ASP A 81 3.30 0.63 -9.83
CA ASP A 81 3.53 0.00 -11.13
C ASP A 81 2.25 -0.70 -11.62
N SER A 82 2.13 -0.87 -12.95
CA SER A 82 1.06 -1.67 -13.55
C SER A 82 1.00 -3.06 -12.94
N SER A 83 -0.21 -3.51 -12.60
CA SER A 83 -0.46 -4.87 -12.11
C SER A 83 -1.82 -5.38 -12.53
N THR A 84 -1.84 -6.61 -13.05
CA THR A 84 -3.06 -7.35 -13.39
C THR A 84 -3.54 -8.24 -12.23
N HIS A 85 -2.87 -8.20 -11.07
CA HIS A 85 -3.23 -9.04 -9.94
C HIS A 85 -4.41 -8.48 -9.16
N GLN A 86 -5.51 -9.23 -9.13
CA GLN A 86 -6.71 -8.84 -8.41
C GLN A 86 -6.49 -8.74 -6.90
N GLY A 87 -7.03 -7.68 -6.31
CA GLY A 87 -7.15 -7.52 -4.87
C GLY A 87 -7.28 -6.07 -4.44
N PRO A 88 -7.27 -5.82 -3.12
CA PRO A 88 -7.49 -4.49 -2.58
C PRO A 88 -6.21 -3.64 -2.56
N ILE A 89 -6.40 -2.34 -2.32
CA ILE A 89 -5.38 -1.42 -1.82
C ILE A 89 -5.75 -0.94 -0.42
N THR A 90 -4.77 -0.81 0.48
CA THR A 90 -4.95 -0.32 1.85
C THR A 90 -3.87 0.68 2.22
N HIS A 91 -4.23 1.71 3.00
CA HIS A 91 -3.31 2.71 3.51
C HIS A 91 -3.36 2.75 5.03
N MET A 92 -2.21 2.77 5.68
CA MET A 92 -2.07 2.86 7.13
C MET A 92 -1.02 3.90 7.53
N LEU A 93 -1.20 4.51 8.68
CA LEU A 93 -0.20 5.38 9.29
C LEU A 93 0.38 4.75 10.56
N TYR A 94 1.68 4.97 10.80
CA TYR A 94 2.36 4.65 12.04
C TYR A 94 2.98 5.92 12.62
N GLY A 95 2.51 6.33 13.80
CA GLY A 95 3.02 7.51 14.47
C GLY A 95 1.98 8.28 15.31
N PRO A 96 2.36 9.46 15.83
CA PRO A 96 3.60 10.15 15.53
C PRO A 96 4.81 9.45 16.16
N VAL A 97 5.92 9.38 15.42
CA VAL A 97 7.20 8.86 15.88
C VAL A 97 8.18 10.00 16.16
N GLY A 98 9.25 9.71 16.91
CA GLY A 98 10.31 10.70 17.15
C GLY A 98 11.06 11.09 15.88
N SER A 99 11.26 10.14 14.96
CA SER A 99 11.78 10.39 13.62
C SER A 99 11.33 9.26 12.68
N ALA A 100 10.69 9.61 11.57
CA ALA A 100 10.35 8.69 10.50
C ALA A 100 11.62 7.99 10.00
N ALA A 101 12.73 8.71 9.76
CA ALA A 101 13.96 8.12 9.23
C ALA A 101 14.54 6.95 10.06
N SER A 102 14.27 6.90 11.37
CA SER A 102 14.77 5.82 12.26
C SER A 102 13.68 4.85 12.74
N ALA A 103 12.40 5.17 12.53
CA ALA A 103 11.30 4.28 12.91
C ALA A 103 11.23 3.06 11.98
N SER A 104 11.24 1.86 12.55
CA SER A 104 11.10 0.62 11.79
C SER A 104 9.66 0.35 11.32
N GLY A 105 8.68 0.86 12.06
CA GLY A 105 7.27 0.50 11.89
C GLY A 105 6.93 -0.92 12.36
N VAL A 106 7.88 -1.67 12.92
CA VAL A 106 7.62 -3.02 13.44
C VAL A 106 6.90 -2.94 14.78
N GLY A 107 5.77 -3.61 14.90
CA GLY A 107 4.98 -3.71 16.13
C GLY A 107 3.69 -2.89 16.11
N ALA A 108 3.18 -2.58 17.30
CA ALA A 108 1.89 -1.92 17.50
C ALA A 108 1.93 -0.41 17.21
N GLY A 109 0.84 0.12 16.67
CA GLY A 109 0.65 1.56 16.44
C GLY A 109 0.20 1.92 15.04
N TRP A 110 0.04 0.93 14.15
CA TRP A 110 -0.55 1.14 12.83
C TRP A 110 -2.05 1.37 12.95
N PHE A 111 -2.57 2.34 12.21
CA PHE A 111 -4.01 2.53 12.06
C PHE A 111 -4.35 2.74 10.58
N LYS A 112 -5.37 2.02 10.11
CA LYS A 112 -5.84 2.10 8.73
C LYS A 112 -6.52 3.44 8.51
N VAL A 113 -6.19 4.12 7.42
CA VAL A 113 -6.76 5.44 7.08
C VAL A 113 -7.59 5.42 5.80
N ASP A 114 -7.38 4.41 4.96
CA ASP A 114 -8.10 4.24 3.70
C ASP A 114 -8.01 2.79 3.23
N GLU A 115 -9.04 2.33 2.52
CA GLU A 115 -9.04 1.08 1.77
C GLU A 115 -9.95 1.17 0.55
N GLN A 116 -9.57 0.46 -0.51
CA GLN A 116 -10.48 0.15 -1.62
C GLN A 116 -10.40 -1.36 -1.89
N ASN A 117 -11.57 -2.00 -1.85
CA ASN A 117 -11.73 -3.45 -1.99
C ASN A 117 -12.25 -3.77 -3.40
N TYR A 118 -13.52 -4.16 -3.49
CA TYR A 118 -14.24 -4.43 -4.74
C TYR A 118 -15.40 -3.45 -4.88
N VAL A 119 -15.41 -2.67 -5.96
CA VAL A 119 -16.41 -1.61 -6.22
C VAL A 119 -16.88 -1.72 -7.66
N ASP A 120 -18.20 -1.71 -7.86
CA ASP A 120 -18.84 -1.70 -9.19
C ASP A 120 -18.30 -2.77 -10.15
N GLY A 121 -18.10 -3.99 -9.63
CA GLY A 121 -17.64 -5.13 -10.44
C GLY A 121 -16.13 -5.19 -10.66
N LYS A 122 -15.33 -4.36 -9.99
CA LYS A 122 -13.87 -4.25 -10.18
C LYS A 122 -13.12 -4.28 -8.86
N TRP A 123 -12.00 -4.99 -8.84
CA TRP A 123 -11.00 -4.89 -7.77
C TRP A 123 -10.25 -3.55 -7.84
N ALA A 124 -9.62 -3.15 -6.74
CA ALA A 124 -8.87 -1.90 -6.67
C ALA A 124 -7.80 -1.79 -7.76
N ASN A 125 -7.04 -2.85 -8.02
CA ASN A 125 -6.05 -2.85 -9.10
C ASN A 125 -6.68 -2.51 -10.47
N GLU A 126 -7.87 -3.02 -10.77
CA GLU A 126 -8.56 -2.76 -12.04
C GLU A 126 -9.08 -1.32 -12.14
N ILE A 127 -9.55 -0.76 -11.03
CA ILE A 127 -9.93 0.65 -10.92
C ILE A 127 -8.70 1.54 -11.14
N MET A 128 -7.59 1.21 -10.48
CA MET A 128 -6.31 1.91 -10.59
C MET A 128 -5.72 1.81 -11.99
N MET A 129 -5.78 0.65 -12.66
CA MET A 129 -5.31 0.50 -14.06
C MET A 129 -5.99 1.50 -15.01
N ALA A 130 -7.28 1.78 -14.79
CA ALA A 130 -8.01 2.78 -15.57
C ALA A 130 -7.64 4.24 -15.21
N ALA A 131 -6.89 4.43 -14.12
CA ALA A 131 -6.48 5.71 -13.56
C ALA A 131 -4.93 5.82 -13.43
N ASP A 132 -4.19 5.26 -14.39
CA ASP A 132 -2.71 5.30 -14.44
C ASP A 132 -2.04 4.74 -13.18
N MET A 133 -2.62 3.65 -12.64
CA MET A 133 -2.24 3.01 -11.38
C MET A 133 -2.23 3.96 -10.18
N THR A 134 -3.08 4.98 -10.19
CA THR A 134 -3.21 5.92 -9.08
C THR A 134 -4.43 5.66 -8.20
N HIS A 135 -4.28 5.90 -6.91
CA HIS A 135 -5.37 5.92 -5.93
C HIS A 135 -5.26 7.16 -5.05
N THR A 136 -6.40 7.78 -4.71
CA THR A 136 -6.44 9.04 -3.95
C THR A 136 -7.29 8.87 -2.70
N PHE A 137 -6.76 9.33 -1.56
CA PHE A 137 -7.44 9.32 -0.27
C PHE A 137 -7.09 10.57 0.54
N LYS A 138 -7.71 10.76 1.70
CA LYS A 138 -7.45 11.89 2.61
C LYS A 138 -6.80 11.42 3.90
N LEU A 139 -5.82 12.19 4.38
CA LEU A 139 -5.34 12.04 5.74
C LEU A 139 -6.46 12.42 6.73
N PRO A 140 -6.60 11.74 7.88
CA PRO A 140 -7.55 12.15 8.91
C PRO A 140 -7.32 13.60 9.35
N ALA A 141 -8.39 14.37 9.51
CA ALA A 141 -8.32 15.81 9.79
C ALA A 141 -7.83 16.13 11.23
N SER A 142 -7.93 15.16 12.12
CA SER A 142 -7.58 15.28 13.54
C SER A 142 -6.21 14.71 13.88
N LEU A 143 -5.35 14.38 12.90
CA LEU A 143 -4.03 13.83 13.19
C LEU A 143 -3.21 14.73 14.12
N LYS A 144 -2.42 14.10 14.98
CA LYS A 144 -1.43 14.81 15.80
C LYS A 144 -0.26 15.28 14.94
N SER A 145 0.34 16.40 15.33
CA SER A 145 1.59 16.85 14.69
C SER A 145 2.74 15.88 15.02
N GLY A 146 3.57 15.57 14.03
CA GLY A 146 4.75 14.72 14.19
C GLY A 146 5.15 14.04 12.88
N GLU A 147 6.20 13.22 12.95
CA GLU A 147 6.61 12.38 11.81
C GLU A 147 5.86 11.05 11.82
N TYR A 148 5.56 10.52 10.63
CA TYR A 148 4.78 9.31 10.42
C TYR A 148 5.38 8.47 9.31
N LEU A 149 5.15 7.16 9.37
CA LEU A 149 5.25 6.30 8.20
C LEU A 149 3.87 6.16 7.59
N LEU A 150 3.78 6.34 6.27
CA LEU A 150 2.61 5.99 5.46
C LEU A 150 2.89 4.69 4.73
N ARG A 151 2.20 3.63 5.13
CA ARG A 151 2.23 2.33 4.46
C ARG A 151 1.12 2.27 3.43
N SER A 152 1.46 2.12 2.16
CA SER A 152 0.54 1.75 1.09
C SER A 152 0.77 0.27 0.78
N GLU A 153 -0.31 -0.49 0.69
CA GLU A 153 -0.27 -1.95 0.46
C GLU A 153 -1.23 -2.34 -0.66
N MET A 154 -0.70 -3.04 -1.65
CA MET A 154 -1.46 -3.81 -2.62
C MET A 154 -1.40 -5.28 -2.22
N LEU A 155 -2.56 -5.92 -2.04
CA LEU A 155 -2.64 -7.35 -1.75
C LEU A 155 -3.11 -8.10 -2.98
N ALA A 156 -2.24 -8.90 -3.58
CA ALA A 156 -2.58 -9.74 -4.71
C ALA A 156 -3.11 -11.10 -4.25
N LEU A 157 -4.33 -11.43 -4.66
CA LEU A 157 -5.08 -12.60 -4.19
C LEU A 157 -5.03 -13.78 -5.17
N HIS A 158 -4.35 -13.66 -6.32
CA HIS A 158 -4.31 -14.74 -7.32
C HIS A 158 -3.72 -16.06 -6.77
N GLY A 159 -2.80 -15.98 -5.80
CA GLY A 159 -2.21 -17.14 -5.12
C GLY A 159 -2.89 -17.53 -3.80
N SER A 160 -3.93 -16.79 -3.38
CA SER A 160 -4.58 -16.94 -2.05
C SER A 160 -5.26 -18.29 -1.82
N GLN A 161 -5.45 -19.11 -2.86
CA GLN A 161 -6.01 -20.45 -2.73
C GLN A 161 -5.10 -21.43 -1.97
N THR A 162 -3.85 -21.03 -1.70
CA THR A 162 -2.88 -21.79 -0.90
C THR A 162 -2.49 -21.01 0.35
N LEU A 163 -2.31 -21.69 1.47
CA LEU A 163 -1.89 -21.06 2.72
C LEU A 163 -0.50 -20.42 2.52
N GLY A 164 -0.40 -19.11 2.79
CA GLY A 164 0.83 -18.34 2.52
C GLY A 164 1.05 -17.96 1.04
N GLY A 165 0.09 -18.21 0.16
CA GLY A 165 0.19 -17.88 -1.27
C GLY A 165 -0.28 -16.47 -1.63
N ALA A 166 -0.95 -15.78 -0.72
CA ALA A 166 -1.28 -14.36 -0.90
C ALA A 166 -0.01 -13.50 -0.91
N GLN A 167 -0.01 -12.47 -1.74
CA GLN A 167 1.19 -11.67 -2.02
C GLN A 167 0.98 -10.22 -1.61
N PHE A 168 1.77 -9.77 -0.64
CA PHE A 168 1.72 -8.40 -0.11
C PHE A 168 2.81 -7.55 -0.75
N TYR A 169 2.41 -6.55 -1.53
CA TYR A 169 3.31 -5.52 -2.04
C TYR A 169 3.16 -4.30 -1.15
N ILE A 170 4.27 -3.85 -0.56
CA ILE A 170 4.26 -2.87 0.54
C ILE A 170 5.25 -1.76 0.19
N GLY A 171 4.82 -0.51 0.35
CA GLY A 171 5.71 0.64 0.31
C GLY A 171 5.46 1.59 1.48
N CYS A 172 6.54 2.08 2.09
CA CYS A 172 6.48 3.03 3.20
C CYS A 172 7.04 4.40 2.81
N ALA A 173 6.20 5.42 2.77
CA ALA A 173 6.60 6.81 2.67
C ALA A 173 6.82 7.46 4.03
N GLN A 174 7.63 8.51 4.08
CA GLN A 174 7.90 9.29 5.30
C GLN A 174 7.22 10.64 5.22
N LEU A 175 6.38 10.95 6.21
CA LEU A 175 5.64 12.20 6.28
C LEU A 175 5.99 12.97 7.55
N SER A 176 6.09 14.30 7.44
CA SER A 176 6.07 15.22 8.58
C SER A 176 4.71 15.92 8.55
N ILE A 177 3.81 15.51 9.43
CA ILE A 177 2.42 15.96 9.46
C ILE A 177 2.26 17.08 10.49
N THR A 178 1.61 18.18 10.10
CA THR A 178 1.06 19.16 11.05
C THR A 178 -0.44 18.97 11.19
N GLY A 179 -0.95 18.93 12.43
CA GLY A 179 -2.38 18.73 12.70
C GLY A 179 -2.80 19.10 14.13
N PRO A 180 -4.11 19.08 14.41
CA PRO A 180 -4.70 19.67 15.61
C PRO A 180 -4.54 18.83 16.89
N GLY A 181 -4.16 17.55 16.82
CA GLY A 181 -3.79 16.78 18.03
C GLY A 181 -4.78 15.74 18.56
N GLY A 182 -5.41 14.94 17.70
CA GLY A 182 -6.30 13.83 18.06
C GLY A 182 -5.63 12.44 18.13
N SER A 183 -6.45 11.43 18.42
CA SER A 183 -6.08 10.01 18.55
C SER A 183 -6.87 9.17 17.56
N CYS A 184 -6.27 8.09 17.04
CA CYS A 184 -6.88 7.24 16.03
C CYS A 184 -7.04 5.81 16.54
N SER A 185 -8.22 5.21 16.31
CA SER A 185 -8.51 3.82 16.66
C SER A 185 -9.48 3.17 15.67
N PRO A 186 -9.42 1.84 15.46
CA PRO A 186 -8.53 0.89 16.11
C PRO A 186 -7.07 0.99 15.64
N GLN A 187 -6.16 0.43 16.44
CA GLN A 187 -4.76 0.24 16.07
C GLN A 187 -4.43 -1.25 16.00
N ILE A 188 -3.47 -1.59 15.17
CA ILE A 188 -2.99 -2.96 14.95
C ILE A 188 -1.45 -3.03 15.09
N SER A 189 -0.94 -4.26 15.16
CA SER A 189 0.49 -4.57 15.11
C SER A 189 0.87 -5.21 13.77
N LEU A 190 1.94 -4.76 13.15
CA LEU A 190 2.53 -5.39 11.96
C LEU A 190 4.01 -5.72 12.22
N PRO A 191 4.41 -7.01 12.17
CA PRO A 191 3.55 -8.20 12.05
C PRO A 191 2.66 -8.42 13.29
N GLY A 192 1.73 -9.37 13.18
CA GLY A 192 0.88 -9.85 14.28
C GLY A 192 -0.62 -9.78 14.01
N ALA A 193 -1.10 -8.69 13.38
CA ALA A 193 -2.52 -8.53 13.09
C ALA A 193 -3.00 -9.36 11.90
N TYR A 194 -2.10 -9.68 10.96
CA TYR A 194 -2.41 -10.52 9.81
C TYR A 194 -2.04 -11.96 10.15
N LYS A 195 -2.92 -12.91 9.82
CA LYS A 195 -2.66 -14.34 9.95
C LYS A 195 -2.77 -15.00 8.60
N ALA A 196 -1.92 -16.00 8.38
CA ALA A 196 -1.88 -16.71 7.10
C ALA A 196 -3.21 -17.40 6.78
N ASP A 197 -3.98 -17.78 7.81
CA ASP A 197 -5.28 -18.45 7.73
C ASP A 197 -6.48 -17.49 7.86
N ASP A 198 -6.27 -16.16 7.91
CA ASP A 198 -7.37 -15.22 7.88
C ASP A 198 -8.17 -15.40 6.57
N PRO A 199 -9.52 -15.39 6.60
CA PRO A 199 -10.35 -15.71 5.43
C PRO A 199 -10.31 -14.66 4.32
N ASN A 200 -9.65 -13.52 4.56
CA ASN A 200 -9.37 -12.48 3.57
C ASN A 200 -7.91 -12.46 3.10
N ILE A 201 -7.10 -13.43 3.54
CA ILE A 201 -5.72 -13.68 3.10
C ILE A 201 -5.64 -15.06 2.45
N TYR A 202 -6.18 -16.09 3.10
CA TYR A 202 -6.33 -17.44 2.54
C TYR A 202 -7.76 -17.64 2.03
N ILE A 203 -7.91 -17.73 0.70
CA ILE A 203 -9.20 -17.81 0.01
C ILE A 203 -9.18 -19.00 -0.96
N PRO A 204 -9.48 -20.23 -0.49
CA PRO A 204 -9.45 -21.46 -1.30
C PRO A 204 -10.30 -21.38 -2.58
N ASN A 205 -11.39 -20.62 -2.53
CA ASN A 205 -12.39 -20.48 -3.58
C ASN A 205 -12.30 -19.14 -4.34
N PHE A 206 -11.14 -18.46 -4.32
CA PHE A 206 -10.96 -17.14 -4.94
C PHE A 206 -11.54 -17.02 -6.36
N TYR A 207 -11.28 -17.99 -7.23
CA TYR A 207 -11.78 -17.99 -8.62
C TYR A 207 -13.14 -18.69 -8.83
N TYR A 208 -13.60 -19.50 -7.88
CA TYR A 208 -14.66 -20.49 -8.12
C TYR A 208 -15.78 -20.44 -7.08
N GLY A 209 -15.93 -19.34 -6.35
CA GLY A 209 -17.01 -19.20 -5.38
C GLY A 209 -16.89 -18.06 -4.39
N LEU A 210 -15.80 -17.29 -4.39
CA LEU A 210 -15.75 -16.02 -3.67
C LEU A 210 -16.79 -15.06 -4.27
N ASP A 211 -17.61 -14.45 -3.41
CA ASP A 211 -18.35 -13.23 -3.75
C ASP A 211 -17.49 -12.01 -3.38
N PRO A 212 -16.87 -11.33 -4.36
CA PRO A 212 -15.95 -10.21 -4.08
C PRO A 212 -16.64 -9.02 -3.40
N THR A 213 -17.96 -8.89 -3.51
CA THR A 213 -18.70 -7.77 -2.90
C THR A 213 -18.72 -7.83 -1.37
N THR A 214 -18.45 -9.01 -0.81
CA THR A 214 -18.35 -9.24 0.64
C THR A 214 -16.93 -9.08 1.17
N TYR A 215 -15.93 -8.96 0.29
CA TYR A 215 -14.53 -8.94 0.67
C TYR A 215 -14.15 -7.66 1.43
N LYS A 216 -13.33 -7.83 2.47
CA LYS A 216 -12.70 -6.76 3.24
C LYS A 216 -11.22 -7.04 3.39
N ALA A 217 -10.37 -6.07 3.05
CA ALA A 217 -8.94 -6.15 3.25
C ALA A 217 -8.58 -6.43 4.73
N PRO A 218 -7.46 -7.12 4.99
CA PRO A 218 -7.00 -7.40 6.35
C PRO A 218 -6.69 -6.11 7.14
N GLY A 219 -6.54 -6.24 8.45
CA GLY A 219 -6.20 -5.12 9.34
C GLY A 219 -7.40 -4.36 9.93
N GLY A 220 -8.61 -4.92 9.85
CA GLY A 220 -9.81 -4.38 10.51
C GLY A 220 -10.35 -3.11 9.84
N ASP A 221 -11.19 -2.38 10.56
CA ASP A 221 -11.87 -1.18 10.03
C ASP A 221 -10.90 0.00 9.83
N VAL A 222 -11.28 0.92 8.94
CA VAL A 222 -10.64 2.24 8.85
C VAL A 222 -10.80 2.96 10.19
N ALA A 223 -9.68 3.46 10.71
CA ALA A 223 -9.65 4.12 12.00
C ALA A 223 -10.41 5.44 11.99
N THR A 224 -11.15 5.66 13.07
CA THR A 224 -11.71 6.97 13.39
C THR A 224 -10.68 7.75 14.19
N CYS A 225 -10.43 8.99 13.78
CA CYS A 225 -9.53 9.90 14.48
C CYS A 225 -10.30 11.05 15.11
N SER A 226 -10.13 11.28 16.41
CA SER A 226 -10.78 12.36 17.18
C SER A 226 -9.85 12.97 18.20
#